data_AF-A0A0E9XZ78-F1
#
_entry.id   AF-A0A0E9XZ78-F1
#
_cell.length_a   1.000
_cell.length_b   1.000
_cell.length_c   1.000
_cell.angle_alpha   90.00
_cell.angle_beta   90.00
_cell.angle_gamma   90.00
#
_symmetry.space_group_name_H-M   'P 1'
#
loop_
_entity.id
_entity.type
_entity.pdbx_description
1 polymer ?
#
loop_
_entity_poly.entity_id
_entity_poly.type
_entity_poly.pdbx_seq_one_letter_code
_entity_poly.pdbx_strand_id
1 'polypeptide(L)'
;MFIKSHVMKFNDLVYYKIMQIMFRAKTKSLPDCVQRFFSIQECKYDLRDVCKFTVQKAKKAIKRRCISIVGVKLWNNANINVRMCNSLLVFKRMVYKAIFEGYNCE
;
A
#
# COMPACT_ATOMS: atom_id res chain seq x y z
N MET A 1 9.54 2.51 -23.64
CA MET A 1 8.29 2.01 -24.28
C MET A 1 7.06 2.34 -23.43
N PHE A 2 6.97 1.86 -22.18
CA PHE A 2 5.84 2.06 -21.25
C PHE A 2 5.48 3.53 -20.94
N ILE A 3 6.47 4.41 -20.79
CA ILE A 3 6.25 5.84 -20.53
C ILE A 3 5.55 6.51 -21.72
N LYS A 4 6.04 6.26 -22.94
CA LYS A 4 5.48 6.83 -24.19
C LYS A 4 4.08 6.32 -24.49
N SER A 5 3.74 5.11 -24.04
CA SER A 5 2.42 4.52 -24.22
C SER A 5 1.44 4.80 -23.06
N HIS A 6 1.87 5.48 -21.99
CA HIS A 6 1.11 5.65 -20.74
C HIS A 6 0.59 4.32 -20.15
N VAL A 7 1.38 3.25 -20.25
CA VAL A 7 1.00 1.92 -19.73
C VAL A 7 1.89 1.55 -18.54
N MET A 8 1.31 0.99 -17.48
CA MET A 8 2.06 0.44 -16.35
C MET A 8 2.64 -0.94 -16.67
N LYS A 9 3.85 -1.24 -16.19
CA LYS A 9 4.37 -2.62 -16.17
C LYS A 9 3.44 -3.50 -15.31
N PHE A 10 3.38 -4.80 -15.60
CA PHE A 10 2.50 -5.72 -14.88
C PHE A 10 2.72 -5.70 -13.36
N ASN A 11 3.98 -5.71 -12.91
CA ASN A 11 4.32 -5.65 -11.49
C ASN A 11 3.79 -4.38 -10.82
N ASP A 12 3.82 -3.25 -11.53
CA ASP A 12 3.30 -1.98 -11.03
C ASP A 12 1.78 -1.94 -10.97
N LEU A 13 1.11 -2.61 -11.91
CA LEU A 13 -0.33 -2.85 -11.83
C LEU A 13 -0.69 -3.66 -10.57
N VAL A 14 0.10 -4.70 -10.27
CA VAL A 14 -0.07 -5.50 -9.05
C VAL A 14 0.16 -4.64 -7.81
N TYR A 15 1.23 -3.85 -7.76
CA TYR A 15 1.48 -2.92 -6.65
C TYR A 15 0.37 -1.90 -6.47
N TYR A 16 -0.13 -1.32 -7.56
CA TYR A 16 -1.24 -0.38 -7.55
C TYR A 16 -2.52 -1.00 -6.97
N LYS A 17 -2.83 -2.26 -7.33
CA LYS A 17 -3.96 -3.00 -6.77
C LYS A 17 -3.76 -3.34 -5.30
N ILE A 18 -2.56 -3.75 -4.90
CA ILE A 18 -2.21 -3.99 -3.49
C ILE A 18 -2.42 -2.71 -2.67
N MET A 19 -1.94 -1.57 -3.14
CA MET A 19 -2.12 -0.28 -2.47
C MET A 19 -3.60 0.09 -2.31
N GLN A 20 -4.45 -0.18 -3.31
CA GLN A 20 -5.89 0.02 -3.19
C GLN A 20 -6.53 -0.87 -2.10
N ILE A 21 -6.10 -2.12 -1.99
CA ILE A 21 -6.56 -3.03 -0.93
C ILE A 21 -6.12 -2.50 0.45
N MET A 22 -4.87 -2.04 0.56
CA MET A 22 -4.35 -1.46 1.81
C MET A 22 -5.11 -0.19 2.21
N PHE A 23 -5.45 0.68 1.25
CA PHE A 23 -6.31 1.83 1.52
C PHE A 23 -7.67 1.41 2.06
N ARG A 24 -8.29 0.39 1.47
CA ARG A 24 -9.56 -0.17 1.96
C ARG A 24 -9.42 -0.78 3.35
N ALA A 25 -8.30 -1.44 3.64
CA ALA A 25 -7.99 -1.96 4.97
C ALA A 25 -7.86 -0.82 6.00
N LYS A 26 -7.27 0.32 5.60
CA LYS A 26 -7.14 1.52 6.45
C LYS A 26 -8.49 2.16 6.73
N THR A 27 -9.38 2.23 5.73
CA THR A 27 -10.73 2.79 5.88
C THR A 27 -11.75 1.78 6.42
N LYS A 28 -11.33 0.57 6.81
CA LYS A 28 -12.20 -0.53 7.28
C LYS A 28 -13.36 -0.85 6.31
N SER A 29 -13.09 -0.78 5.01
CA SER A 29 -14.06 -1.05 3.93
C SER A 29 -13.88 -2.42 3.28
N LEU A 30 -13.09 -3.29 3.89
CA LEU A 30 -12.98 -4.70 3.51
C LEU A 30 -13.99 -5.54 4.30
N PRO A 31 -14.44 -6.69 3.77
CA PRO A 31 -15.20 -7.66 4.55
C PRO A 31 -14.45 -8.09 5.82
N ASP A 32 -15.15 -8.30 6.93
CA ASP A 32 -14.55 -8.57 8.25
C ASP A 32 -13.58 -9.76 8.25
N CYS A 33 -13.93 -10.81 7.51
CA CYS A 33 -13.10 -12.02 7.36
C CYS A 33 -11.72 -11.74 6.74
N VAL A 34 -11.59 -10.65 5.98
CA VAL A 34 -10.36 -10.16 5.37
C VAL A 34 -9.74 -9.05 6.21
N GLN A 35 -10.57 -8.14 6.76
CA GLN A 35 -10.12 -7.00 7.57
C GLN A 35 -9.31 -7.46 8.79
N ARG A 36 -9.67 -8.59 9.42
CA ARG A 36 -8.94 -9.17 10.57
C ARG A 36 -7.46 -9.47 10.31
N PHE A 37 -7.03 -9.58 9.06
CA PHE A 37 -5.62 -9.80 8.72
C PHE A 37 -4.78 -8.53 8.78
N PHE A 38 -5.41 -7.35 8.92
CA PHE A 38 -4.75 -6.06 8.91
C PHE A 38 -5.01 -5.32 10.23
N SER A 39 -3.97 -5.18 11.04
CA SER A 39 -4.01 -4.42 12.29
C SER A 39 -3.20 -3.14 12.13
N ILE A 40 -3.80 -2.00 12.43
CA ILE A 40 -3.10 -0.72 12.49
C ILE A 40 -2.32 -0.70 13.81
N GLN A 41 -1.06 -0.30 13.76
CA GLN A 41 -0.24 -0.17 14.94
C GLN A 41 -0.74 1.02 15.76
N GLU A 42 -1.18 0.76 17.00
CA GLU A 42 -1.50 1.83 17.95
C GLU A 42 -0.20 2.54 18.34
N CYS A 43 -0.11 3.83 17.98
CA CYS A 43 0.99 4.68 18.40
C CYS A 43 0.81 4.98 19.90
N LYS A 44 1.65 4.36 20.75
CA LYS A 44 1.68 4.67 22.20
C LYS A 44 2.23 6.07 22.52
N TYR A 45 2.78 6.78 21.52
CA TYR A 45 3.37 8.11 21.64
C TYR A 45 3.05 8.94 20.39
N ASP A 46 2.83 10.25 20.55
CA ASP A 46 2.54 11.24 19.50
C ASP A 46 3.75 11.53 18.59
N LEU A 47 4.25 10.50 17.92
CA LEU A 47 5.36 10.63 16.96
C LEU A 47 4.88 10.35 15.55
N ARG A 48 5.56 11.01 14.61
CA ARG A 48 5.28 11.30 13.18
C ARG A 48 4.98 10.11 12.25
N ASP A 49 4.65 8.94 12.78
CA ASP A 49 4.55 7.68 12.06
C ASP A 49 3.18 7.02 12.18
N VAL A 50 2.15 7.86 12.04
CA VAL A 50 0.74 7.48 12.14
C VAL A 50 0.32 6.63 10.93
N CYS A 51 -0.70 5.79 11.11
CA CYS A 51 -1.29 4.94 10.06
C CYS A 51 -0.35 3.86 9.47
N LYS A 52 0.56 3.31 10.28
CA LYS A 52 1.28 2.08 9.92
C LYS A 52 0.48 0.83 10.27
N PHE A 53 0.64 -0.22 9.46
CA PHE A 53 0.13 -1.54 9.77
C PHE A 53 1.19 -2.39 10.49
N THR A 54 0.77 -3.26 11.39
CA THR A 54 1.64 -4.22 12.06
C THR A 54 2.14 -5.26 11.05
N VAL A 55 3.46 -5.37 10.93
CA VAL A 55 4.09 -6.36 10.04
C VAL A 55 4.06 -7.74 10.70
N GLN A 56 3.33 -8.69 10.09
CA GLN A 56 3.35 -10.09 10.54
C GLN A 56 4.67 -10.78 10.16
N LYS A 57 5.25 -11.55 11.08
CA LYS A 57 6.43 -12.38 10.80
C LYS A 57 6.04 -13.58 9.94
N ALA A 58 6.71 -13.75 8.79
CA ALA A 58 6.54 -14.94 7.94
C ALA A 58 7.79 -15.80 7.86
N LYS A 59 7.66 -17.03 8.36
CA LYS A 59 8.68 -18.07 8.26
C LYS A 59 8.81 -18.60 6.82
N LYS A 60 7.68 -18.94 6.17
CA LYS A 60 7.64 -19.52 4.82
C LYS A 60 7.68 -18.46 3.72
N ALA A 61 8.42 -18.73 2.64
CA ALA A 61 8.55 -17.84 1.49
C ALA A 61 7.20 -17.50 0.82
N ILE A 62 6.31 -18.48 0.69
CA ILE A 62 4.98 -18.26 0.10
C ILE A 62 4.15 -17.27 0.92
N LYS A 63 4.22 -17.37 2.26
CA LYS A 63 3.50 -16.46 3.15
C LYS A 63 4.05 -15.03 3.05
N ARG A 64 5.35 -14.87 2.80
CA ARG A 64 5.96 -13.55 2.55
C ARG A 64 5.35 -12.85 1.35
N ARG A 65 4.83 -13.57 0.35
CA ARG A 65 4.19 -12.99 -0.85
C ARG A 65 2.73 -12.57 -0.63
N CYS A 66 2.10 -12.99 0.47
CA CYS A 66 0.71 -12.61 0.76
C CYS A 66 0.55 -11.09 0.94
N ILE A 67 -0.62 -10.57 0.55
CA ILE A 67 -0.96 -9.15 0.67
C ILE A 67 -0.88 -8.67 2.12
N SER A 68 -1.23 -9.51 3.09
CA SER A 68 -1.10 -9.22 4.53
C SER A 68 0.35 -8.99 5.00
N ILE A 69 1.35 -9.25 4.15
CA ILE A 69 2.77 -9.04 4.44
C ILE A 69 3.39 -8.08 3.45
N VAL A 70 3.37 -8.39 2.15
CA VAL A 70 3.93 -7.50 1.12
C VAL A 70 3.16 -6.20 1.05
N GLY A 71 1.83 -6.24 1.12
CA GLY A 71 1.01 -5.02 1.11
C GLY A 71 1.24 -4.15 2.35
N VAL A 72 1.38 -4.77 3.52
CA VAL A 72 1.74 -4.07 4.77
C VAL A 72 3.11 -3.39 4.65
N LYS A 73 4.12 -4.10 4.13
CA LYS A 73 5.45 -3.50 3.89
C LYS A 73 5.40 -2.37 2.88
N LEU A 74 4.70 -2.58 1.76
CA LEU A 74 4.53 -1.57 0.71
C LEU A 74 3.87 -0.31 1.26
N TRP A 75 2.79 -0.46 2.03
CA TRP A 75 2.10 0.64 2.68
C TRP A 75 2.98 1.38 3.68
N ASN A 76 3.69 0.66 4.55
CA ASN A 76 4.52 1.27 5.58
C ASN A 76 5.72 2.03 5.02
N ASN A 77 6.19 1.65 3.82
CA ASN A 77 7.24 2.36 3.10
C ASN A 77 6.71 3.49 2.20
N ALA A 78 5.39 3.61 2.05
CA ALA A 78 4.79 4.66 1.23
C ALA A 78 4.92 6.04 1.91
N ASN A 79 4.97 7.08 1.08
CA ASN A 79 5.01 8.47 1.54
C ASN A 79 3.85 8.74 2.51
N ILE A 80 4.11 9.50 3.59
CA ILE A 80 3.11 9.84 4.59
C ILE A 80 1.88 10.52 3.99
N ASN A 81 2.05 11.33 2.94
CA ASN A 81 0.94 11.98 2.24
C ASN A 81 -0.03 10.96 1.63
N VAL A 82 0.50 9.84 1.12
CA VAL A 82 -0.30 8.74 0.58
C VAL A 82 -1.04 8.02 1.70
N ARG A 83 -0.37 7.77 2.83
CA ARG A 83 -0.96 7.07 3.99
C ARG A 83 -2.06 7.88 4.68
N MET A 84 -1.86 9.19 4.80
CA MET A 84 -2.80 10.14 5.42
C MET A 84 -3.98 10.50 4.51
N CYS A 85 -3.94 10.10 3.23
CA CYS A 85 -5.02 10.38 2.31
C CYS A 85 -6.34 9.75 2.80
N ASN A 86 -7.42 10.54 2.71
CA ASN A 86 -8.78 10.12 3.09
C ASN A 86 -9.71 9.95 1.89
N SER A 87 -9.31 10.45 0.71
CA SER A 87 -10.10 10.31 -0.53
C SER A 87 -9.52 9.22 -1.41
N LEU A 88 -10.34 8.22 -1.76
CA LEU A 88 -9.92 7.14 -2.66
C LEU A 88 -9.49 7.66 -4.04
N LEU A 89 -10.17 8.69 -4.56
CA LEU A 89 -9.85 9.28 -5.86
C LEU A 89 -8.47 9.95 -5.84
N VAL A 90 -8.19 10.75 -4.80
CA VAL A 90 -6.90 11.41 -4.62
C VAL A 90 -5.80 10.37 -4.39
N PHE A 91 -6.06 9.39 -3.53
CA PHE A 91 -5.14 8.28 -3.26
C PHE A 91 -4.74 7.54 -4.55
N LYS A 92 -5.72 7.17 -5.39
CA LYS A 92 -5.47 6.50 -6.67
C LYS A 92 -4.56 7.32 -7.58
N ARG A 93 -4.77 8.64 -7.66
CA ARG A 93 -3.92 9.54 -8.45
C ARG A 93 -2.51 9.65 -7.87
N MET A 94 -2.37 9.76 -6.55
CA MET A 94 -1.06 9.86 -5.89
C MET A 94 -0.22 8.60 -6.10
N VAL A 95 -0.80 7.40 -5.92
CA VAL A 95 -0.07 6.14 -6.14
C VAL A 95 0.29 5.98 -7.62
N TYR A 96 -0.63 6.33 -8.52
CA TYR A 96 -0.35 6.31 -9.96
C TYR A 96 0.83 7.21 -10.31
N LYS A 97 0.82 8.45 -9.82
CA LYS A 97 1.90 9.43 -10.04
C LYS A 97 3.23 8.93 -9.48
N ALA A 98 3.25 8.41 -8.25
CA ALA A 98 4.46 7.89 -7.62
C ALA A 98 5.10 6.72 -8.41
N ILE A 99 4.28 5.84 -9.00
CA ILE A 99 4.77 4.75 -9.87
C ILE A 99 5.41 5.33 -11.13
N PHE A 100 4.74 6.27 -11.80
CA PHE A 100 5.24 6.86 -13.05
C PHE A 100 6.46 7.76 -12.85
N GLU A 101 6.57 8.47 -11.73
CA GLU A 101 7.78 9.21 -11.37
C GLU A 101 8.99 8.28 -11.27
N GLY A 102 8.80 7.04 -10.78
CA GLY A 102 9.85 6.03 -10.75
C GLY A 102 10.36 5.63 -12.15
N TYR A 103 9.54 5.74 -13.19
CA TYR A 103 9.98 5.44 -14.57
C TYR A 103 10.84 6.53 -15.18
N ASN A 104 10.74 7.78 -14.70
CA ASN A 104 11.57 8.88 -15.22
C ASN A 104 13.00 8.86 -14.65
N CYS A 105 13.26 8.02 -13.65
CA CYS A 105 14.57 7.84 -13.02
C CYS A 105 15.31 6.58 -13.51
N GLU A 106 14.69 5.76 -14.38
CA GLU A 106 15.29 4.60 -15.06
C GLU A 106 15.69 4.98 -16.49
#